data_AF-A0A4Q6ACG3-F1
#
_entry.id   AF-A0A4Q6ACG3-F1
#
_cell.length_a   1.000
_cell.length_b   1.000
_cell.length_c   1.000
_cell.angle_alpha   90.00
_cell.angle_beta   90.00
_cell.angle_gamma   90.00
#
_symmetry.space_group_name_H-M   'P 1'
#
loop_
_entity.id
_entity.type
_entity.pdbx_description
1 polymer ?
#
loop_
_entity_poly.entity_id
_entity_poly.type
_entity_poly.pdbx_seq_one_letter_code
_entity_poly.pdbx_strand_id
1 'polypeptide(L)' 'MTFKPENFNFEKCEEEKITIPESIQSFGVLFAVIPGTGEIRRVSSNAVDVINFRARSQPVSSQKYLL' A
#
# COMPACT_ATOMS: atom_id res chain seq x y z
N MET A 1 12.94 -15.74 7.75
CA MET A 1 12.72 -14.55 8.61
C MET A 1 12.91 -14.99 10.04
N THR A 2 13.64 -14.21 10.86
CA THR A 2 13.80 -14.51 12.28
C THR A 2 12.81 -13.64 13.06
N PHE A 3 11.99 -14.26 13.90
CA PHE A 3 11.06 -13.55 14.78
C PHE A 3 11.87 -12.72 15.80
N LYS A 4 11.56 -11.43 15.91
CA LYS A 4 12.21 -10.47 16.81
C LYS A 4 11.14 -9.83 17.72
N PRO A 5 10.83 -10.47 18.86
CA PRO A 5 9.78 -10.00 19.77
C PRO A 5 9.97 -8.55 20.22
N GLU A 6 11.21 -8.07 20.32
CA GLU A 6 11.58 -6.72 20.73
C GLU A 6 11.05 -5.60 19.81
N ASN A 7 10.66 -5.94 18.57
CA ASN A 7 10.10 -4.97 17.63
C ASN A 7 8.58 -4.77 17.78
N PHE A 8 7.93 -5.53 18.67
CA PHE A 8 6.48 -5.50 18.85
C PHE A 8 6.13 -4.88 20.20
N ASN A 9 5.22 -3.90 20.17
CA ASN A 9 4.64 -3.34 21.38
C ASN A 9 3.33 -4.07 21.71
N PHE A 10 3.43 -5.16 22.45
CA PHE A 10 2.28 -6.00 22.81
C PHE A 10 1.26 -5.32 23.72
N GLU A 11 1.63 -4.21 24.39
CA GLU A 11 0.71 -3.43 25.23
C GLU A 11 -0.28 -2.61 24.39
N LYS A 12 0.04 -2.38 23.10
CA LYS A 12 -0.74 -1.54 22.18
C LYS A 12 -1.34 -2.33 21.01
N CYS A 13 -1.49 -3.65 21.12
CA CYS A 13 -2.08 -4.49 20.05
C CYS A 13 -3.46 -3.99 19.62
N GLU A 14 -4.30 -3.58 20.57
CA GLU A 14 -5.67 -3.10 20.31
C GLU A 14 -5.71 -1.74 19.60
N GLU A 15 -4.58 -1.01 19.58
CA GLU A 15 -4.47 0.30 18.91
C GLU A 15 -3.91 0.18 17.48
N GLU A 16 -3.49 -1.02 17.05
CA GLU A 16 -2.89 -1.21 15.73
C GLU A 16 -3.90 -0.91 14.61
N LYS A 17 -3.52 -0.03 13.69
CA LYS A 17 -4.35 0.35 12.54
C LYS A 17 -4.30 -0.70 11.42
N ILE A 18 -4.74 -1.93 11.73
CA ILE A 18 -4.69 -3.08 10.82
C ILE A 18 -5.49 -2.89 9.52
N THR A 19 -6.42 -1.94 9.49
CA THR A 19 -7.25 -1.62 8.31
C THR A 19 -6.52 -0.79 7.26
N ILE A 20 -5.38 -0.17 7.62
CA ILE A 20 -4.57 0.67 6.72
C ILE A 20 -3.08 0.28 6.76
N PRO A 21 -2.71 -0.98 6.44
CA PRO A 21 -1.35 -1.49 6.58
C PRO A 21 -0.37 -0.98 5.50
N GLU A 22 -0.83 -0.16 4.55
CA GLU A 22 -0.08 0.38 3.39
C GLU A 22 0.64 -0.68 2.51
N SER A 23 0.33 -1.96 2.70
CA SER A 23 0.94 -3.09 2.02
C SER A 23 -0.10 -4.16 1.71
N ILE A 24 0.22 -5.03 0.75
CA ILE A 24 -0.63 -6.14 0.34
C ILE A 24 0.17 -7.44 0.33
N GLN A 25 -0.54 -8.56 0.32
CA GLN A 25 0.06 -9.87 0.06
C GLN A 25 0.52 -9.97 -1.40
N SER A 26 1.63 -10.67 -1.63
CA SER A 26 2.40 -10.59 -2.88
C SER A 26 1.80 -11.34 -4.07
N PHE A 27 0.82 -12.24 -3.86
CA PHE A 27 0.26 -13.09 -4.92
C PHE A 27 -0.66 -12.35 -5.91
N GLY A 28 -1.10 -11.14 -5.56
CA GLY A 28 -2.02 -10.33 -6.37
C GLY A 28 -1.56 -8.89 -6.48
N VAL A 29 -2.28 -8.10 -7.27
CA VAL A 29 -2.02 -6.66 -7.49
C VAL A 29 -3.22 -5.86 -6.98
N LEU A 30 -2.96 -4.71 -6.35
CA LEU A 30 -4.01 -3.78 -5.91
C LEU A 30 -3.93 -2.48 -6.71
N PHE A 31 -5.09 -2.03 -7.19
CA PHE A 31 -5.28 -0.72 -7.82
C PHE A 31 -6.32 0.08 -7.04
N ALA A 32 -6.00 1.34 -6.76
CA ALA A 32 -7.00 2.31 -6.33
C ALA A 32 -7.33 3.23 -7.51
N VAL A 33 -8.61 3.27 -7.89
CA VAL A 33 -9.09 4.03 -9.05
C VAL A 33 -10.07 5.13 -8.63
N ILE A 34 -10.10 6.21 -9.40
CA ILE A 34 -11.12 7.26 -9.26
C ILE A 34 -12.44 6.74 -9.84
N PRO A 35 -13.52 6.68 -9.05
CA PRO A 35 -14.84 6.31 -9.56
C PRO A 35 -15.28 7.23 -10.70
N GLY A 36 -15.87 6.67 -11.76
CA GLY A 36 -16.38 7.41 -12.90
C GLY A 36 -15.36 7.71 -14.02
N THR A 37 -14.08 7.91 -13.71
CA THR A 37 -13.03 8.09 -14.72
C THR A 37 -12.22 6.83 -15.00
N GLY A 38 -12.11 5.93 -14.00
CA GLY A 38 -11.24 4.76 -14.08
C GLY A 38 -9.75 5.08 -13.98
N GLU A 39 -9.40 6.34 -13.67
CA GLU A 39 -8.00 6.75 -13.51
C GLU A 39 -7.37 6.07 -12.29
N ILE A 40 -6.20 5.47 -12.47
CA ILE A 40 -5.45 4.81 -11.39
C ILE A 40 -4.72 5.87 -10.55
N ARG A 41 -5.07 6.00 -9.27
CA ARG A 41 -4.36 6.87 -8.31
C ARG A 41 -3.21 6.19 -7.59
N ARG A 42 -3.35 4.88 -7.31
CA ARG A 42 -2.35 4.06 -6.62
C ARG A 42 -2.28 2.68 -7.25
N VAL A 43 -1.09 2.11 -7.21
CA VAL A 43 -0.80 0.75 -7.64
C VAL A 43 0.12 0.12 -6.59
N SER A 44 -0.06 -1.16 -6.29
CA SER A 44 0.86 -1.90 -5.43
C SER A 44 2.25 -2.02 -6.08
N SER A 45 3.30 -2.04 -5.26
CA SER A 45 4.69 -2.06 -5.74
C SER A 45 5.05 -3.29 -6.59
N ASN A 46 4.37 -4.42 -6.37
CA ASN A 46 4.59 -5.68 -7.09
C ASN A 46 3.90 -5.76 -8.47
N ALA A 47 3.21 -4.71 -8.93
CA ALA A 47 2.50 -4.76 -10.21
C ALA A 47 3.43 -4.99 -11.43
N VAL A 48 4.68 -4.54 -11.35
CA VAL A 48 5.69 -4.83 -12.38
C VAL A 48 5.99 -6.31 -12.44
N ASP A 49 6.09 -6.97 -11.28
CA ASP A 49 6.50 -8.37 -11.22
C ASP A 49 5.36 -9.32 -11.60
N VAL A 50 4.11 -8.99 -11.22
CA VAL A 50 2.95 -9.87 -11.45
C VAL A 50 2.36 -9.71 -12.86
N ILE A 51 2.29 -8.49 -13.38
CA ILE A 51 1.59 -8.20 -14.65
C ILE A 51 2.39 -7.29 -15.59
N ASN A 52 3.67 -7.04 -15.32
CA ASN A 52 4.52 -6.12 -16.09
C ASN A 52 3.93 -4.70 -16.25
N PHE A 53 3.18 -4.24 -15.24
CA PHE A 53 2.55 -2.93 -15.27
C PHE A 53 3.47 -1.89 -14.62
N ARG A 54 3.81 -0.84 -15.39
CA ARG A 54 4.52 0.34 -14.90
C ARG A 54 3.58 1.54 -14.93
N ALA A 55 3.30 2.12 -13.76
CA ALA A 55 2.59 3.38 -13.71
C ALA A 55 3.39 4.45 -14.48
N ARG A 56 2.73 5.21 -15.35
CA ARG A 56 3.35 6.40 -15.94
C ARG A 56 3.56 7.38 -14.79
N SER A 57 4.80 7.78 -14.57
CA SER A 57 5.17 8.78 -13.56
C SER A 57 4.44 10.09 -13.86
N GLN A 58 3.32 10.33 -13.18
CA GLN A 58 2.84 11.69 -12.96
C GLN A 58 3.65 12.28 -11.80
N PRO A 59 4.08 13.55 -11.88
CA PRO A 59 4.79 14.19 -10.78
C PRO A 59 3.83 14.27 -9.60
N VAL A 60 4.15 13.54 -8.52
CA VAL A 60 3.40 13.61 -7.27
C VAL A 60 3.73 14.95 -6.62
N SER A 61 2.97 15.98 -7.01
CA SER A 61 2.81 17.19 -6.20
C SER A 61 2.45 16.72 -4.78
N SER A 62 3.34 17.03 -3.85
CA SER A 62 3.28 16.61 -2.46
C SER A 62 2.11 17.28 -1.75
N GLN A 63 0.90 16.75 -1.89
CA GLN A 63 -0.17 17.02 -0.94
C GLN A 63 -0.29 15.83 0.01
N LYS A 64 0.41 15.98 1.14
CA LYS A 64 0.09 15.30 2.39
C LYS A 64 -1.38 15.53 2.69
N TYR A 65 -2.22 14.54 2.41
CA TYR A 65 -3.49 14.43 3.11
C TYR A 65 -3.22 13.52 4.32
N LEU A 66 -3.06 14.18 5.47
CA LEU A 66 -3.20 13.57 6.78
C LEU A 66 -4.59 12.93 6.85
N LEU A 67 -4.62 11.64 7.17
CA LEU A 67 -5.69 10.98 7.90
C LEU A 67 -5.06 10.32 9.13
#